data_AF-D6XV15-F1
#
_entry.id   AF-D6XV15-F1
#
_cell.length_a   1.000
_cell.length_b   1.000
_cell.length_c   1.000
_cell.angle_alpha   90.00
_cell.angle_beta   90.00
_cell.angle_gamma   90.00
#
_symmetry.space_group_name_H-M   'P 1'
#
loop_
_entity.id
_entity.type
_entity.pdbx_description
1 polymer ?
#
loop_
_entity_poly.entity_id
_entity_poly.type
_entity_poly.pdbx_seq_one_letter_code
_entity_poly.pdbx_strand_id
1 'polypeptide(L)' 'MRPNQISLETAQMLSEKLNMPLEHVMHTPPHILMAKLKEIEDQQEADKKD' A
#
# COMPACT_ATOMS: atom_id res chain seq x y z
N MET A 1 -4.62 8.66 18.39
CA MET A 1 -4.94 7.71 17.31
C MET A 1 -4.39 6.35 17.72
N ARG A 2 -5.18 5.27 17.65
CA ARG A 2 -4.63 3.93 17.92
C ARG A 2 -3.71 3.61 16.74
N PRO A 3 -2.40 3.39 16.95
CA PRO A 3 -1.51 2.99 15.88
C PRO A 3 -2.03 1.69 15.29
N ASN A 4 -2.11 1.64 13.97
CA ASN A 4 -2.47 0.45 13.23
C ASN A 4 -1.48 -0.66 13.66
N GLN A 5 -1.95 -1.87 13.98
CA GLN A 5 -1.10 -2.97 14.50
C GLN A 5 -0.27 -3.64 13.39
N ILE A 6 0.26 -2.84 12.47
CA ILE A 6 1.14 -3.33 11.42
C ILE A 6 2.58 -3.23 11.91
N SER A 7 3.26 -4.37 11.88
CA SER A 7 4.69 -4.45 12.19
C SER A 7 5.48 -3.54 11.26
N LEU A 8 6.60 -3.02 11.74
CA LEU A 8 7.53 -2.18 10.96
C LEU A 8 7.94 -2.87 9.65
N GLU A 9 8.16 -4.18 9.70
CA GLU A 9 8.51 -5.01 8.55
C GLU A 9 7.40 -5.02 7.48
N THR A 10 6.14 -5.21 7.89
CA THR A 10 4.99 -5.17 6.99
C THR A 10 4.80 -3.79 6.38
N ALA A 11 4.99 -2.74 7.18
CA ALA A 11 4.87 -1.36 6.71
C ALA A 11 5.96 -1.01 5.68
N GLN A 12 7.19 -1.50 5.85
CA GLN A 12 8.27 -1.33 4.87
C GLN A 12 7.95 -2.07 3.56
N MET A 13 7.53 -3.33 3.62
CA MET A 13 7.15 -4.08 2.41
C MET A 13 5.99 -3.43 1.66
N LEU A 14 4.98 -2.94 2.38
CA LEU A 14 3.85 -2.22 1.78
C LEU A 14 4.27 -0.87 1.20
N SER A 15 5.18 -0.15 1.86
CA SER A 15 5.75 1.11 1.37
C SER A 15 6.46 0.92 0.03
N GLU A 16 7.26 -0.13 -0.10
CA GLU A 16 7.93 -0.46 -1.36
C GLU A 16 6.96 -0.91 -2.45
N LYS A 17 6.03 -1.82 -2.13
CA LYS A 17 5.03 -2.32 -3.10
C LYS A 17 4.09 -1.25 -3.61
N LEU A 18 3.67 -0.33 -2.73
CA LEU A 18 2.76 0.76 -3.07
C LEU A 18 3.50 2.02 -3.54
N ASN A 19 4.84 2.00 -3.57
CA ASN A 19 5.69 3.15 -3.82
C ASN A 19 5.24 4.40 -3.02
N MET A 20 4.93 4.19 -1.74
CA MET A 20 4.34 5.17 -0.83
C MET A 20 5.23 5.37 0.39
N PRO A 21 5.38 6.57 0.96
CA PRO A 21 6.17 6.79 2.16
C PRO A 21 5.68 5.95 3.36
N LEU A 22 6.62 5.43 4.14
CA LEU A 22 6.36 4.58 5.31
C LEU A 22 5.41 5.26 6.32
N GLU A 23 5.58 6.56 6.55
CA GLU A 23 4.70 7.34 7.44
C GLU A 23 3.24 7.25 6.99
N HIS A 24 2.98 7.38 5.68
CA HIS A 24 1.63 7.21 5.16
C HIS A 24 1.12 5.80 5.38
N VAL A 25 1.92 4.76 5.12
CA VAL A 25 1.49 3.37 5.36
C VAL A 25 1.09 3.13 6.82
N MET A 26 1.81 3.71 7.78
CA MET A 26 1.55 3.55 9.22
C MET A 26 0.32 4.34 9.72
N HIS A 27 -0.03 5.44 9.05
CA HIS A 27 -1.20 6.26 9.37
C HIS A 27 -2.44 5.90 8.53
N THR A 28 -2.25 5.18 7.43
CA THR A 28 -3.33 4.85 6.50
C THR A 28 -4.17 3.68 7.03
N PRO A 29 -5.51 3.76 6.95
CA PRO A 29 -6.39 2.65 7.29
C PRO A 29 -6.17 1.45 6.37
N PRO A 30 -6.36 0.21 6.86
CA PRO A 30 -6.12 -1.01 6.09
C PRO A 30 -6.96 -1.10 4.81
N HIS A 31 -8.21 -0.64 4.83
CA HIS A 31 -9.09 -0.66 3.64
C HIS A 31 -8.61 0.27 2.52
N ILE A 32 -7.93 1.38 2.83
CA ILE A 32 -7.37 2.28 1.81
C ILE A 32 -6.11 1.65 1.19
N LEU A 33 -5.27 1.00 2.00
CA LEU A 33 -4.12 0.25 1.48
C LEU A 33 -4.57 -0.85 0.52
N MET A 34 -5.65 -1.56 0.84
CA MET A 34 -6.25 -2.58 -0.04
C MET A 34 -6.78 -1.99 -1.35
N ALA A 35 -7.47 -0.85 -1.31
CA ALA A 35 -7.94 -0.18 -2.51
C ALA A 35 -6.78 0.24 -3.43
N LYS A 36 -5.70 0.78 -2.85
CA LYS A 36 -4.50 1.19 -3.61
C LYS A 36 -3.73 0.01 -4.19
N LEU A 37 -3.63 -1.10 -3.46
CA LEU A 37 -3.05 -2.34 -3.99
C LEU A 37 -3.81 -2.78 -5.25
N LYS A 38 -5.14 -2.78 -5.17
CA LYS A 38 -6.00 -3.12 -6.31
C LYS A 38 -5.81 -2.15 -7.48
N GLU A 39 -5.79 -0.84 -7.25
CA GLU A 39 -5.53 0.16 -8.30
C GLU A 39 -4.20 -0.08 -9.01
N ILE A 40 -3.15 -0.46 -8.28
CA ILE A 40 -1.83 -0.76 -8.84
C ILE A 40 -1.85 -2.06 -9.64
N GLU A 41 -2.55 -3.10 -9.18
CA GLU A 41 -2.72 -4.34 -9.94
C GLU A 41 -3.50 -4.09 -11.25
N ASP A 42 -4.61 -3.34 -11.18
CA ASP A 42 -5.39 -2.93 -12.35
C ASP A 42 -4.53 -2.08 -13.32
N GLN A 43 -3.69 -1.16 -12.81
CA GLN A 43 -2.79 -0.35 -13.64
C GLN A 43 -1.64 -1.14 -14.25
N GLN A 44 -1.05 -2.09 -13.51
CA GLN A 44 -0.02 -2.99 -14.05
C GLN A 44 -0.59 -3.91 -15.12
N GLU A 45 -1.84 -4.35 -14.99
CA GLU A 45 -2.50 -5.18 -16.02
C GLU A 45 -2.87 -4.38 -17.27
N ALA A 46 -3.22 -3.09 -17.11
CA ALA A 46 -3.48 -2.18 -18.22
C ALA A 46 -2.21 -1.77 -18.98
N ASP A 47 -1.11 -1.47 -18.28
CA ASP A 47 0.17 -1.06 -18.87
C ASP A 47 0.87 -2.20 -19.64
N LYS A 48 0.55 -3.46 -19.33
CA LYS A 48 1.13 -4.64 -19.98
C LYS A 48 0.42 -5.08 -21.27
N LYS A 49 -0.60 -4.34 -21.73
CA LYS A 49 -1.42 -4.67 -22.90
C LYS A 49 -1.28 -3.73 -24.11
N ASP A 50 -0.38 -2.74 -24.04
CA ASP A 50 -0.02 -1.88 -25.18
C ASP A 50 1.30 -2.30 -25.84
#